data_AF-A0A8R7TL14-F1
#
_entry.id   AF-A0A8R7TL14-F1
#
_cell.length_a   1.000
_cell.length_b   1.000
_cell.length_c   1.000
_cell.angle_alpha   90.00
_cell.angle_beta   90.00
_cell.angle_gamma   90.00
#
_symmetry.space_group_name_H-M   'P 1'
#
loop_
_entity.id
_entity.type
_entity.pdbx_description
1 polymer ?
#
loop_
_entity_poly.entity_id
_entity_poly.type
_entity_poly.pdbx_seq_one_letter_code
_entity_poly.pdbx_strand_id
1 'polypeptide(L)'
;MYQCMALFNSLQSSPNILSHNIYKHICSTKEVLESFIQLCSDTTSMAFPKPSLVLCSLLALLSLNCGPSHVSAKVYMVVMEDDPVVSYKASRKGVMRGEEAQKYKEMATTKHDVFLESFLTVGSYKKLYSYTHLLNGFAVHANSEKAAKILSGAKGVRLVQEDIKMAKMTTYTPKYIGASGVWPLLGGAENSGDGIVIGMIDTGIDPKNPSFASFSNQSKQPPPNFKGMCRSGDRFPPDSCNGKIVGARWFARAGQATGEFNATIHYASPYDPDGHGSHTASTAAGNFHTPAISRGYNFGYASGMAPGARLAVYKAAYPFGGYMSDVIAAVDQAVEDGVDVISLSMAPSSVSPGPAAFLNLLETQLLLATKAGVSVVQAVGNGGPDASSVVSFSPWITSVAASTTDRKYNKTIVAGNGQIFSCGGLSRNSFQPNLLLKF
;
A
#
# COMPACT_ATOMS: atom_id res chain seq x y z
N MET A 1 -46.11 23.11 13.95
CA MET A 1 -45.08 22.23 13.34
C MET A 1 -45.64 21.07 12.50
N TYR A 2 -46.97 20.90 12.40
CA TYR A 2 -47.61 19.88 11.54
C TYR A 2 -48.34 20.46 10.30
N GLN A 3 -48.14 21.75 9.99
CA GLN A 3 -48.73 22.40 8.81
C GLN A 3 -47.69 22.93 7.80
N CYS A 4 -46.38 22.81 8.09
CA CYS A 4 -45.31 23.12 7.12
C CYS A 4 -44.83 21.90 6.32
N MET A 5 -45.24 20.68 6.67
CA MET A 5 -44.83 19.46 5.94
C MET A 5 -45.72 19.13 4.73
N ALA A 6 -46.92 19.69 4.62
CA ALA A 6 -47.82 19.40 3.49
C ALA A 6 -47.50 20.22 2.22
N LEU A 7 -46.80 21.35 2.34
CA LEU A 7 -46.40 22.18 1.20
C LEU A 7 -45.10 21.71 0.52
N PHE A 8 -44.29 20.90 1.21
CA PHE A 8 -43.02 20.41 0.67
C PHE A 8 -43.19 19.19 -0.27
N ASN A 9 -44.25 18.39 -0.09
CA ASN A 9 -44.51 17.20 -0.91
C ASN A 9 -45.21 17.50 -2.26
N SER A 10 -45.68 18.74 -2.48
CA SER A 10 -46.31 19.16 -3.75
C SER A 10 -45.32 19.68 -4.79
N LEU A 11 -44.05 19.90 -4.44
CA LEU A 11 -43.05 20.55 -5.30
C LEU A 11 -42.04 19.58 -5.95
N GLN A 12 -42.18 18.26 -5.73
CA GLN A 12 -41.27 17.24 -6.29
C GLN A 12 -41.75 16.61 -7.61
N SER A 13 -42.88 17.04 -8.17
CA SER A 13 -43.41 16.51 -9.43
C SER A 13 -43.47 17.58 -10.53
N SER A 14 -42.32 17.97 -11.09
CA SER A 14 -42.17 18.44 -12.48
C SER A 14 -40.69 18.73 -12.83
N PRO A 15 -40.18 18.30 -14.00
CA PRO A 15 -38.80 18.51 -14.40
C PRO A 15 -38.61 19.80 -15.23
N ASN A 16 -37.40 20.35 -15.14
CA ASN A 16 -36.78 21.42 -15.95
C ASN A 16 -37.21 22.88 -15.67
N ILE A 17 -36.24 23.70 -15.24
CA ILE A 17 -35.57 24.74 -16.06
C ILE A 17 -34.68 25.63 -15.15
N LEU A 18 -33.38 25.60 -15.48
CA LEU A 18 -32.35 26.65 -15.41
C LEU A 18 -32.11 27.53 -14.14
N SER A 19 -30.84 27.51 -13.77
CA SER A 19 -29.97 28.64 -13.35
C SER A 19 -29.55 28.75 -11.87
N HIS A 20 -28.34 29.27 -11.73
CA HIS A 20 -27.39 29.18 -10.62
C HIS A 20 -27.81 29.77 -9.26
N ASN A 21 -27.12 29.22 -8.24
CA ASN A 21 -26.83 29.79 -6.92
C ASN A 21 -27.98 29.88 -5.91
N ILE A 22 -27.89 29.06 -4.87
CA ILE A 22 -27.92 29.41 -3.43
C ILE A 22 -28.23 28.13 -2.65
N TYR A 23 -27.26 27.61 -1.89
CA TYR A 23 -27.44 26.96 -0.57
C TYR A 23 -26.03 26.84 0.05
N LYS A 24 -25.53 27.90 0.71
CA LYS A 24 -25.62 28.22 2.15
C LYS A 24 -24.82 27.29 3.07
N HIS A 25 -23.58 27.71 3.35
CA HIS A 25 -23.09 27.84 4.72
C HIS A 25 -23.86 28.97 5.42
N ILE A 26 -24.17 28.85 6.72
CA ILE A 26 -24.11 29.91 7.75
C ILE A 26 -24.30 29.23 9.12
N CYS A 27 -23.21 29.15 9.90
CA CYS A 27 -23.25 29.21 11.35
C CYS A 27 -22.84 30.65 11.70
N SER A 28 -23.81 31.52 12.00
CA SER A 28 -23.57 32.88 12.47
C SER A 28 -23.89 32.96 13.95
N THR A 29 -22.87 33.10 14.78
CA THR A 29 -22.94 33.48 16.20
C THR A 29 -23.31 34.94 16.41
N LYS A 30 -23.64 35.68 15.35
CA LYS A 30 -24.01 37.10 15.40
C LYS A 30 -25.52 37.30 15.61
N GLU A 31 -26.36 36.43 15.02
CA GLU A 31 -27.83 36.53 15.13
C GLU A 31 -28.36 36.03 16.48
N VAL A 32 -27.68 35.08 17.13
CA VAL A 32 -28.07 34.58 18.47
C VAL A 32 -27.74 35.61 19.56
N LEU A 33 -26.66 36.37 19.38
CA LEU A 33 -26.25 37.42 20.31
C LEU A 33 -27.13 38.68 20.16
N GLU A 34 -27.51 39.05 18.93
CA GLU A 34 -28.46 40.13 18.67
C GLU A 34 -29.89 39.77 19.13
N SER A 35 -30.32 38.51 18.96
CA SER A 35 -31.63 38.04 19.45
C SER A 35 -31.73 38.01 20.99
N PHE A 36 -30.62 37.74 21.70
CA PHE A 36 -30.59 37.77 23.17
C PHE A 36 -30.57 39.19 23.74
N ILE A 37 -29.96 40.16 23.04
CA ILE A 37 -29.96 41.58 23.42
C ILE A 37 -31.35 42.22 23.15
N GLN A 38 -32.03 41.79 22.08
CA GLN A 38 -33.39 42.21 21.77
C GLN A 38 -34.42 41.65 22.78
N LEU A 39 -34.28 40.40 23.23
CA LEU A 39 -35.15 39.79 24.26
C LEU A 39 -35.03 40.46 25.63
N CYS A 40 -33.89 41.06 25.97
CA CYS A 40 -33.73 41.85 27.19
C CYS A 40 -34.26 43.30 27.07
N SER A 41 -34.61 43.75 25.86
CA SER A 41 -35.08 45.12 25.59
C SER A 41 -36.60 45.24 25.45
N ASP A 42 -37.32 44.13 25.18
CA ASP A 42 -38.77 44.15 24.93
C ASP A 42 -39.67 43.74 26.13
N THR A 43 -39.12 43.56 27.32
CA THR A 43 -39.93 43.50 28.56
C THR A 43 -39.89 44.81 29.33
N THR A 44 -40.46 45.86 28.73
CA THR A 44 -40.96 47.04 29.46
C THR A 44 -42.47 47.05 29.43
N SER A 45 -43.10 46.30 30.34
CA SER A 45 -44.43 46.61 30.87
C SER A 45 -44.62 45.83 32.16
N MET A 46 -44.98 46.56 33.22
CA MET A 46 -45.21 46.14 34.60
C MET A 46 -43.98 46.18 35.53
N ALA A 47 -44.20 46.85 36.66
CA ALA A 47 -43.24 47.55 37.50
C ALA A 47 -42.37 46.64 38.39
N PHE A 48 -41.26 47.24 38.90
CA PHE A 48 -40.39 46.92 40.06
C PHE A 48 -38.86 46.86 39.74
N PRO A 49 -37.97 47.23 40.68
CA PRO A 49 -36.65 47.80 40.36
C PRO A 49 -35.53 46.77 40.09
N LYS A 50 -34.55 47.17 39.26
CA LYS A 50 -33.36 46.39 38.85
C LYS A 50 -32.40 46.10 40.01
N PRO A 51 -31.79 44.90 40.08
CA PRO A 51 -30.44 44.71 40.59
C PRO A 51 -29.43 44.36 39.47
N SER A 52 -28.15 44.54 39.80
CA SER A 52 -26.98 44.82 38.96
C SER A 52 -26.48 43.70 38.01
N LEU A 53 -26.05 44.11 36.81
CA LEU A 53 -25.40 43.31 35.73
C LEU A 53 -24.09 42.58 36.10
N VAL A 54 -23.53 42.79 37.30
CA VAL A 54 -22.19 42.27 37.64
C VAL A 54 -22.19 40.76 37.95
N LEU A 55 -23.33 40.19 38.32
CA LEU A 55 -23.41 38.80 38.80
C LEU A 55 -23.54 37.75 37.68
N CYS A 56 -24.03 38.11 36.49
CA CYS A 56 -24.12 37.19 35.35
C CYS A 56 -22.78 37.00 34.61
N SER A 57 -21.86 37.96 34.71
CA SER A 57 -20.60 37.93 33.96
C SER A 57 -19.57 36.97 34.56
N LEU A 58 -19.61 36.72 35.87
CA LEU A 58 -18.61 35.86 36.54
C LEU A 58 -18.90 34.35 36.44
N LEU A 59 -20.14 33.93 36.17
CA LEU A 59 -20.51 32.51 36.04
C LEU A 59 -20.34 31.95 34.62
N ALA A 60 -20.18 32.80 33.60
CA ALA A 60 -19.92 32.37 32.22
C ALA A 60 -18.43 32.10 31.92
N LEU A 61 -17.51 32.45 32.83
CA LEU A 61 -16.05 32.37 32.64
C LEU A 61 -15.39 31.08 33.18
N LEU A 62 -16.16 30.13 33.74
CA LEU A 62 -15.61 28.94 34.43
C LEU A 62 -15.94 27.59 33.78
N SER A 63 -16.43 27.54 32.53
CA SER A 63 -16.74 26.29 31.82
C SER A 63 -16.20 26.21 30.38
N LEU A 64 -15.00 26.77 30.14
CA LEU A 64 -14.28 26.61 28.86
C LEU A 64 -12.83 26.17 29.08
N ASN A 65 -12.62 25.08 29.85
CA ASN A 65 -11.38 24.30 29.77
C ASN A 65 -11.57 23.16 28.76
N CYS A 66 -11.34 23.47 27.48
CA CYS A 66 -11.20 22.47 26.43
C CYS A 66 -9.73 22.05 26.36
N GLY A 67 -9.39 20.86 26.87
CA GLY A 67 -8.06 20.28 26.70
C GLY A 67 -7.71 20.06 25.22
N PRO A 68 -6.42 19.94 24.86
CA PRO A 68 -5.99 19.82 23.47
C PRO A 68 -6.60 18.57 22.84
N SER A 69 -7.35 18.78 21.75
CA SER A 69 -7.93 17.72 20.92
C SER A 69 -6.79 16.85 20.39
N HIS A 70 -6.82 15.53 20.59
CA HIS A 70 -5.85 14.63 19.98
C HIS A 70 -5.89 14.75 18.45
N VAL A 71 -4.82 15.31 17.89
CA VAL A 71 -4.59 15.54 16.46
C VAL A 71 -4.11 14.22 15.84
N SER A 72 -5.01 13.45 15.21
CA SER A 72 -4.59 12.22 14.51
C SER A 72 -4.06 12.57 13.13
N ALA A 73 -2.74 12.65 13.00
CA ALA A 73 -2.11 12.88 11.72
C ALA A 73 -2.26 11.65 10.80
N LYS A 74 -2.65 11.89 9.55
CA LYS A 74 -2.95 10.86 8.52
C LYS A 74 -2.39 11.27 7.17
N VAL A 75 -2.15 10.29 6.30
CA VAL A 75 -1.69 10.53 4.93
C VAL A 75 -2.88 10.45 3.99
N TYR A 76 -2.97 11.39 3.06
CA TYR A 76 -4.01 11.44 2.03
C TYR A 76 -3.35 11.56 0.66
N MET A 77 -3.91 10.86 -0.33
CA MET A 77 -3.62 11.03 -1.74
C MET A 77 -4.71 11.91 -2.35
N VAL A 78 -4.31 12.96 -3.06
CA VAL A 78 -5.18 13.94 -3.70
C VAL A 78 -4.93 13.91 -5.20
N VAL A 79 -5.98 13.70 -5.98
CA VAL A 79 -5.95 13.70 -7.45
C VAL A 79 -6.55 15.02 -7.93
N MET A 80 -5.86 15.73 -8.80
CA MET A 80 -6.29 16.99 -9.40
C MET A 80 -7.10 16.75 -10.68
N GLU A 81 -7.92 17.72 -11.07
CA GLU A 81 -8.71 17.69 -12.33
C GLU A 81 -7.85 17.99 -13.57
N ASP A 82 -6.80 18.81 -13.44
CA ASP A 82 -5.86 19.12 -14.52
C ASP A 82 -5.18 17.84 -15.04
N ASP A 83 -4.94 17.75 -16.35
CA ASP A 83 -4.32 16.57 -16.96
C ASP A 83 -2.85 16.37 -16.53
N PRO A 84 -2.38 15.14 -16.30
CA PRO A 84 -0.96 14.85 -16.11
C PRO A 84 -0.15 15.03 -17.42
N VAL A 85 1.18 15.07 -17.31
CA VAL A 85 2.11 15.22 -18.46
C VAL A 85 1.79 14.26 -19.62
N VAL A 86 1.44 13.01 -19.31
CA VAL A 86 1.10 11.98 -20.30
C VAL A 86 -0.14 12.33 -21.14
N SER A 87 -1.10 13.05 -20.55
CA SER A 87 -2.38 13.38 -21.17
C SER A 87 -2.48 14.84 -21.62
N TYR A 88 -1.52 15.68 -21.22
CA TYR A 88 -1.50 17.10 -21.55
C TYR A 88 -1.28 17.32 -23.05
N LYS A 89 -2.35 17.72 -23.76
CA LYS A 89 -2.29 18.05 -25.19
C LYS A 89 -1.64 19.42 -25.38
N ALA A 90 -0.33 19.45 -25.59
CA ALA A 90 0.31 20.61 -26.20
C ALA A 90 -0.31 20.86 -27.59
N SER A 91 -0.25 22.09 -28.08
CA SER A 91 -0.78 22.53 -29.39
C SER A 91 -0.18 21.80 -30.61
N ARG A 92 0.69 20.80 -30.41
CA ARG A 92 1.20 19.87 -31.42
C ARG A 92 0.86 18.44 -31.02
N LYS A 93 0.28 17.67 -31.95
CA LYS A 93 -0.10 16.25 -31.77
C LYS A 93 1.09 15.41 -31.29
N GLY A 94 1.20 15.16 -29.98
CA GLY A 94 2.20 14.29 -29.38
C GLY A 94 2.23 14.39 -27.86
N VAL A 95 2.66 13.32 -27.18
CA VAL A 95 2.94 13.35 -25.73
C VAL A 95 4.15 14.24 -25.48
N MET A 96 4.03 15.15 -24.51
CA MET A 96 5.11 16.05 -24.12
C MET A 96 6.33 15.25 -23.65
N ARG A 97 7.53 15.56 -24.16
CA ARG A 97 8.78 14.84 -23.89
C ARG A 97 9.95 15.80 -23.68
N GLY A 98 11.05 15.30 -23.11
CA GLY A 98 12.28 16.07 -22.92
C GLY A 98 12.10 17.30 -22.02
N GLU A 99 12.73 18.41 -22.39
CA GLU A 99 12.70 19.66 -21.60
C GLU A 99 11.29 20.22 -21.38
N GLU A 100 10.39 20.05 -22.35
CA GLU A 100 9.01 20.53 -22.25
C GLU A 100 8.26 19.78 -21.14
N ALA A 101 8.42 18.46 -21.08
CA ALA A 101 7.83 17.62 -20.04
C ALA A 101 8.40 17.95 -18.67
N GLN A 102 9.70 18.24 -18.60
CA GLN A 102 10.36 18.62 -17.36
C GLN A 102 9.84 19.97 -16.84
N LYS A 103 9.74 20.98 -17.70
CA LYS A 103 9.14 22.29 -17.37
C LYS A 103 7.69 22.15 -16.90
N TYR A 104 6.92 21.26 -17.53
CA TYR A 104 5.54 21.01 -17.09
C TYR A 104 5.48 20.32 -15.73
N LYS A 105 6.34 19.32 -15.46
CA LYS A 105 6.40 18.66 -14.14
C LYS A 105 6.75 19.65 -13.04
N GLU A 106 7.69 20.57 -13.30
CA GLU A 106 8.06 21.65 -12.37
C GLU A 106 6.88 22.59 -12.15
N MET A 107 6.24 23.06 -13.23
CA MET A 107 5.04 23.89 -13.13
C MET A 107 3.91 23.19 -12.35
N ALA A 108 3.63 21.92 -12.62
CA ALA A 108 2.59 21.15 -11.94
C ALA A 108 2.92 20.95 -10.45
N THR A 109 4.19 20.71 -10.12
CA THR A 109 4.64 20.62 -8.73
C THR A 109 4.45 21.95 -8.00
N THR A 110 4.84 23.07 -8.61
CA THR A 110 4.61 24.41 -8.07
C THR A 110 3.12 24.71 -7.91
N LYS A 111 2.27 24.30 -8.86
CA LYS A 111 0.82 24.41 -8.74
C LYS A 111 0.29 23.62 -7.55
N HIS A 112 0.80 22.41 -7.28
CA HIS A 112 0.43 21.64 -6.10
C HIS A 112 0.81 22.34 -4.79
N ASP A 113 1.99 22.97 -4.75
CA ASP A 113 2.43 23.74 -3.59
C ASP A 113 1.54 24.95 -3.34
N VAL A 114 1.33 25.78 -4.36
CA VAL A 114 0.43 26.94 -4.28
C VAL A 114 -0.98 26.52 -3.91
N PHE A 115 -1.48 25.40 -4.47
CA PHE A 115 -2.78 24.85 -4.12
C PHE A 115 -2.84 24.49 -2.63
N LEU A 116 -1.89 23.71 -2.12
CA LEU A 116 -1.85 23.31 -0.72
C LEU A 116 -1.75 24.53 0.23
N GLU A 117 -0.92 25.52 -0.11
CA GLU A 117 -0.78 26.77 0.65
C GLU A 117 -2.07 27.60 0.68
N SER A 118 -2.86 27.58 -0.40
CA SER A 118 -4.12 28.32 -0.48
C SER A 118 -5.26 27.73 0.34
N PHE A 119 -5.25 26.41 0.57
CA PHE A 119 -6.34 25.69 1.24
C PHE A 119 -6.01 25.23 2.66
N LEU A 120 -4.73 25.05 3.00
CA LEU A 120 -4.30 24.57 4.31
C LEU A 120 -3.32 25.54 4.96
N THR A 121 -3.44 25.71 6.28
CA THR A 121 -2.54 26.58 7.03
C THR A 121 -1.10 26.04 7.00
N VAL A 122 -0.12 26.90 6.74
CA VAL A 122 1.30 26.56 6.76
C VAL A 122 1.67 25.91 8.10
N GLY A 123 2.34 24.75 8.06
CA GLY A 123 2.69 23.96 9.24
C GLY A 123 1.62 22.94 9.70
N SER A 124 0.41 22.98 9.15
CA SER A 124 -0.65 22.00 9.46
C SER A 124 -0.58 20.71 8.62
N TYR A 125 0.30 20.69 7.62
CA TYR A 125 0.49 19.58 6.69
C TYR A 125 1.96 19.48 6.24
N LYS A 126 2.33 18.32 5.70
CA LYS A 126 3.58 18.08 4.99
C LYS A 126 3.27 17.40 3.67
N LYS A 127 3.55 18.07 2.54
CA LYS A 127 3.51 17.44 1.22
C LYS A 127 4.58 16.35 1.18
N LEU A 128 4.18 15.12 0.88
CA LEU A 128 5.08 13.97 0.78
C LEU A 128 5.60 13.83 -0.64
N TYR A 129 4.70 13.89 -1.63
CA TYR A 129 5.04 13.67 -3.04
C TYR A 129 4.13 14.49 -3.96
N SER A 130 4.62 14.84 -5.14
CA SER A 130 3.80 15.33 -6.25
C SER A 130 3.86 14.33 -7.40
N TYR A 131 2.70 13.82 -7.77
CA TYR A 131 2.49 13.01 -8.95
C TYR A 131 2.19 13.95 -10.11
N THR A 132 3.05 13.95 -11.13
CA THR A 132 2.90 14.87 -12.28
C THR A 132 2.91 14.13 -13.60
N HIS A 133 3.45 12.91 -13.63
CA HIS A 133 3.74 12.21 -14.87
C HIS A 133 2.59 11.32 -15.36
N LEU A 134 2.07 10.43 -14.51
CA LEU A 134 1.01 9.47 -14.84
C LEU A 134 -0.36 9.86 -14.24
N LEU A 135 -0.30 10.45 -13.06
CA LEU A 135 -1.42 11.02 -12.33
C LEU A 135 -1.03 12.47 -12.02
N ASN A 136 -2.00 13.39 -12.09
CA ASN A 136 -1.80 14.75 -11.60
C ASN A 136 -2.36 14.82 -10.18
N GLY A 137 -1.51 14.99 -9.19
CA GLY A 137 -1.90 14.86 -7.79
C GLY A 137 -0.74 14.98 -6.82
N PHE A 138 -1.02 14.80 -5.55
CA PHE A 138 0.00 14.81 -4.50
C PHE A 138 -0.41 13.94 -3.31
N ALA A 139 0.58 13.44 -2.59
CA ALA A 139 0.37 12.85 -1.27
C ALA A 139 0.70 13.88 -0.19
N VAL A 140 -0.13 13.96 0.83
CA VAL A 140 0.00 14.91 1.93
C VAL A 140 -0.22 14.22 3.25
N HIS A 141 0.72 14.40 4.17
CA HIS A 141 0.53 14.08 5.58
C HIS A 141 -0.14 15.29 6.24
N ALA A 142 -1.40 15.15 6.62
CA ALA A 142 -2.14 16.21 7.28
C ALA A 142 -2.30 15.90 8.76
N ASN A 143 -2.10 16.90 9.60
CA ASN A 143 -2.23 16.74 11.04
C ASN A 143 -3.70 16.58 11.45
N SER A 144 -4.66 17.01 10.61
CA SER A 144 -6.09 16.95 10.92
C SER A 144 -6.91 16.35 9.79
N GLU A 145 -7.91 15.54 10.14
CA GLU A 145 -8.91 15.02 9.20
C GLU A 145 -9.76 16.13 8.55
N LYS A 146 -9.80 17.33 9.15
CA LYS A 146 -10.43 18.51 8.52
C LYS A 146 -9.76 18.85 7.19
N ALA A 147 -8.46 18.59 7.05
CA ALA A 147 -7.73 18.84 5.81
C ALA A 147 -8.30 18.01 4.66
N ALA A 148 -8.60 16.72 4.87
CA ALA A 148 -9.19 15.88 3.83
C ALA A 148 -10.56 16.40 3.37
N LYS A 149 -11.39 16.90 4.30
CA LYS A 149 -12.69 17.51 3.96
C LYS A 149 -12.51 18.79 3.14
N ILE A 150 -11.62 19.68 3.58
CA ILE A 150 -11.31 20.93 2.88
C ILE A 150 -10.84 20.63 1.46
N LEU A 151 -9.89 19.70 1.31
CA LEU A 151 -9.34 19.30 0.02
C LEU A 151 -10.40 18.64 -0.87
N SER A 152 -11.27 17.79 -0.31
CA SER A 152 -12.33 17.11 -1.08
C SER A 152 -13.39 18.06 -1.66
N GLY A 153 -13.61 19.20 -1.01
CA GLY A 153 -14.53 20.24 -1.46
C GLY A 153 -13.86 21.36 -2.28
N ALA A 154 -12.54 21.29 -2.46
CA ALA A 154 -11.79 22.31 -3.17
C ALA A 154 -11.96 22.16 -4.68
N LYS A 155 -12.20 23.28 -5.37
CA LYS A 155 -12.29 23.30 -6.83
C LYS A 155 -10.96 22.86 -7.45
N GLY A 156 -11.00 21.97 -8.43
CA GLY A 156 -9.81 21.41 -9.06
C GLY A 156 -9.33 20.09 -8.46
N VAL A 157 -10.01 19.56 -7.42
CA VAL A 157 -9.73 18.24 -6.85
C VAL A 157 -10.76 17.22 -7.34
N ARG A 158 -10.27 16.16 -7.97
CA ARG A 158 -11.08 15.06 -8.51
C ARG A 158 -11.37 13.98 -7.47
N LEU A 159 -10.40 13.68 -6.60
CA LEU A 159 -10.50 12.63 -5.59
C LEU A 159 -9.57 12.91 -4.42
N VAL A 160 -10.05 12.65 -3.20
CA VAL A 160 -9.20 12.57 -1.99
C VAL A 160 -9.41 11.20 -1.37
N GLN A 161 -8.31 10.50 -1.12
CA GLN A 161 -8.32 9.16 -0.54
C GLN A 161 -7.32 9.08 0.62
N GLU A 162 -7.73 8.53 1.77
CA GLU A 162 -6.79 8.22 2.86
C GLU A 162 -5.84 7.10 2.41
N ASP A 163 -4.56 7.25 2.69
CA ASP A 163 -3.54 6.25 2.35
C ASP A 163 -3.71 5.00 3.19
N ILE A 164 -3.70 3.83 2.55
CA ILE A 164 -3.99 2.55 3.20
C ILE A 164 -2.73 1.70 3.23
N LYS A 165 -2.34 1.29 4.44
CA LYS A 165 -1.24 0.37 4.64
C LYS A 165 -1.59 -1.05 4.14
N MET A 166 -0.78 -1.59 3.24
CA MET A 166 -0.95 -2.94 2.67
C MET A 166 -0.23 -4.02 3.52
N ALA A 167 -0.77 -5.25 3.56
CA ALA A 167 -0.24 -6.38 4.35
C ALA A 167 -0.24 -7.73 3.59
N LYS A 168 0.56 -8.66 4.11
CA LYS A 168 1.03 -9.91 3.52
C LYS A 168 0.29 -11.16 4.07
N MET A 169 -0.08 -12.16 3.26
CA MET A 169 -0.93 -13.31 3.69
C MET A 169 -0.41 -14.71 3.25
N THR A 170 -0.35 -15.70 4.17
CA THR A 170 -0.06 -17.14 3.86
C THR A 170 -0.76 -18.19 4.77
N THR A 171 -1.72 -17.83 5.64
CA THR A 171 -2.33 -18.79 6.61
C THR A 171 -3.56 -19.56 6.08
N TYR A 172 -3.85 -19.50 4.78
CA TYR A 172 -5.06 -20.08 4.19
C TYR A 172 -4.86 -20.66 2.80
N THR A 173 -4.02 -19.96 2.05
CA THR A 173 -3.94 -20.08 0.61
C THR A 173 -3.57 -21.51 0.18
N PRO A 174 -2.75 -22.30 0.90
CA PRO A 174 -2.54 -23.70 0.54
C PRO A 174 -3.81 -24.56 0.56
N LYS A 175 -4.72 -24.32 1.53
CA LYS A 175 -6.01 -25.02 1.59
C LYS A 175 -6.95 -24.54 0.49
N TYR A 176 -7.00 -23.22 0.27
CA TYR A 176 -7.89 -22.60 -0.72
C TYR A 176 -7.61 -23.10 -2.14
N ILE A 177 -6.34 -23.22 -2.53
CA ILE A 177 -5.96 -23.70 -3.87
C ILE A 177 -5.87 -25.23 -3.95
N GLY A 178 -6.18 -25.95 -2.87
CA GLY A 178 -6.14 -27.41 -2.82
C GLY A 178 -4.73 -28.03 -2.72
N ALA A 179 -3.66 -27.24 -2.52
CA ALA A 179 -2.30 -27.74 -2.38
C ALA A 179 -2.16 -28.77 -1.24
N SER A 180 -2.89 -28.57 -0.15
CA SER A 180 -2.92 -29.51 0.98
C SER A 180 -3.44 -30.91 0.62
N GLY A 181 -4.23 -31.05 -0.46
CA GLY A 181 -4.71 -32.34 -0.94
C GLY A 181 -3.64 -33.17 -1.66
N VAL A 182 -2.57 -32.52 -2.15
CA VAL A 182 -1.47 -33.19 -2.88
C VAL A 182 -0.38 -33.66 -1.91
N TRP A 183 -0.19 -32.97 -0.79
CA TRP A 183 0.87 -33.26 0.17
C TRP A 183 0.98 -34.71 0.65
N PRO A 184 -0.12 -35.46 0.92
CA PRO A 184 0.00 -36.87 1.30
C PRO A 184 0.70 -37.74 0.26
N LEU A 185 0.56 -37.42 -1.04
CA LEU A 185 1.21 -38.13 -2.14
C LEU A 185 2.72 -37.81 -2.23
N LEU A 186 3.15 -36.72 -1.62
CA LEU A 186 4.53 -36.22 -1.64
C LEU A 186 5.28 -36.50 -0.32
N GLY A 187 4.81 -37.49 0.46
CA GLY A 187 5.42 -37.84 1.74
C GLY A 187 4.98 -36.95 2.92
N GLY A 188 3.89 -36.21 2.77
CA GLY A 188 3.33 -35.32 3.80
C GLY A 188 3.67 -33.85 3.58
N ALA A 189 3.04 -32.97 4.37
CA ALA A 189 3.17 -31.52 4.23
C ALA A 189 4.62 -31.05 4.35
N GLU A 190 5.36 -31.56 5.33
CA GLU A 190 6.75 -31.18 5.62
C GLU A 190 7.73 -31.63 4.53
N ASN A 191 7.43 -32.72 3.82
CA ASN A 191 8.29 -33.28 2.77
C ASN A 191 7.86 -32.82 1.35
N SER A 192 6.76 -32.08 1.25
CA SER A 192 6.23 -31.65 -0.04
C SER A 192 7.19 -30.67 -0.72
N GLY A 193 7.83 -31.13 -1.79
CA GLY A 193 8.89 -30.40 -2.50
C GLY A 193 10.30 -30.70 -2.02
N ASP A 194 10.52 -31.71 -1.14
CA ASP A 194 11.88 -32.11 -0.80
C ASP A 194 12.68 -32.53 -2.05
N GLY A 195 13.97 -32.21 -2.05
CA GLY A 195 14.84 -32.33 -3.22
C GLY A 195 14.73 -31.19 -4.24
N ILE A 196 13.72 -30.31 -4.15
CA ILE A 196 13.54 -29.16 -5.05
C ILE A 196 14.16 -27.90 -4.43
N VAL A 197 14.87 -27.11 -5.24
CA VAL A 197 15.40 -25.79 -4.89
C VAL A 197 14.68 -24.69 -5.67
N ILE A 198 14.05 -23.76 -4.95
CA ILE A 198 13.41 -22.58 -5.52
C ILE A 198 14.35 -21.38 -5.41
N GLY A 199 14.76 -20.84 -6.55
CA GLY A 199 15.47 -19.58 -6.70
C GLY A 199 14.54 -18.38 -6.52
N MET A 200 14.71 -17.65 -5.43
CA MET A 200 13.97 -16.44 -5.12
C MET A 200 14.76 -15.22 -5.58
N ILE A 201 14.31 -14.55 -6.64
CA ILE A 201 14.91 -13.30 -7.14
C ILE A 201 14.05 -12.13 -6.68
N ASP A 202 14.49 -11.42 -5.64
CA ASP A 202 13.64 -10.48 -4.90
C ASP A 202 14.49 -9.48 -4.04
N THR A 203 13.94 -8.95 -2.95
CA THR A 203 14.60 -8.01 -2.00
C THR A 203 15.50 -8.69 -0.96
N GLY A 204 15.64 -10.02 -1.02
CA GLY A 204 16.46 -10.83 -0.11
C GLY A 204 15.64 -11.75 0.78
N ILE A 205 16.22 -12.19 1.90
CA ILE A 205 15.49 -12.94 2.94
C ILE A 205 15.89 -12.52 4.37
N ASP A 206 14.96 -12.58 5.32
CA ASP A 206 15.26 -12.54 6.75
C ASP A 206 15.48 -13.97 7.29
N PRO A 207 16.73 -14.42 7.49
CA PRO A 207 17.03 -15.80 7.88
C PRO A 207 16.56 -16.13 9.30
N LYS A 208 16.20 -15.13 10.12
CA LYS A 208 15.71 -15.33 11.49
C LYS A 208 14.20 -15.62 11.54
N ASN A 209 13.50 -15.50 10.41
CA ASN A 209 12.07 -15.78 10.37
C ASN A 209 11.81 -17.27 10.65
N PRO A 210 10.86 -17.62 11.55
CA PRO A 210 10.52 -19.01 11.85
C PRO A 210 10.11 -19.85 10.63
N SER A 211 9.60 -19.21 9.57
CA SER A 211 9.25 -19.87 8.30
C SER A 211 10.47 -20.48 7.59
N PHE A 212 11.69 -20.07 7.97
CA PHE A 212 12.95 -20.51 7.37
C PHE A 212 13.86 -21.20 8.39
N ALA A 213 13.34 -21.53 9.57
CA ALA A 213 14.11 -22.26 10.57
C ALA A 213 14.52 -23.65 10.05
N SER A 214 15.72 -24.07 10.43
CA SER A 214 16.18 -25.45 10.20
C SER A 214 15.62 -26.37 11.27
N PHE A 215 15.09 -27.53 10.86
CA PHE A 215 14.61 -28.56 11.79
C PHE A 215 15.60 -29.73 11.87
N SER A 216 15.66 -30.39 13.02
CA SER A 216 16.62 -31.46 13.32
C SER A 216 16.58 -32.64 12.33
N ASN A 217 15.42 -32.89 11.72
CA ASN A 217 15.20 -34.01 10.82
C ASN A 217 15.51 -33.66 9.35
N GLN A 218 15.86 -32.41 9.07
CA GLN A 218 16.14 -31.93 7.72
C GLN A 218 17.65 -31.92 7.47
N SER A 219 18.10 -32.52 6.36
CA SER A 219 19.51 -32.43 5.96
C SER A 219 19.93 -30.97 5.86
N LYS A 220 21.03 -30.62 6.53
CA LYS A 220 21.67 -29.30 6.40
C LYS A 220 22.43 -29.15 5.08
N GLN A 221 22.73 -30.26 4.41
CA GLN A 221 23.39 -30.24 3.12
C GLN A 221 22.39 -29.87 2.02
N PRO A 222 22.79 -29.05 1.04
CA PRO A 222 21.99 -28.79 -0.14
C PRO A 222 21.73 -30.08 -0.93
N PRO A 223 20.67 -30.12 -1.76
CA PRO A 223 20.48 -31.20 -2.72
C PRO A 223 21.74 -31.40 -3.59
N PRO A 224 22.12 -32.64 -3.97
CA PRO A 224 23.41 -32.93 -4.63
C PRO A 224 23.69 -32.14 -5.91
N ASN A 225 22.66 -31.74 -6.63
CA ASN A 225 22.77 -31.02 -7.90
C ASN A 225 22.92 -29.49 -7.71
N PHE A 226 22.62 -28.98 -6.51
CA PHE A 226 22.70 -27.56 -6.21
C PHE A 226 24.12 -27.17 -5.78
N LYS A 227 24.67 -26.16 -6.46
CA LYS A 227 26.07 -25.71 -6.31
C LYS A 227 26.19 -24.28 -5.77
N GLY A 228 25.06 -23.64 -5.47
CA GLY A 228 25.05 -22.29 -4.96
C GLY A 228 25.72 -22.17 -3.60
N MET A 229 26.25 -20.98 -3.32
CA MET A 229 26.98 -20.68 -2.10
C MET A 229 26.21 -19.75 -1.17
N CYS A 230 26.58 -19.75 0.11
CA CYS A 230 26.07 -18.81 1.09
C CYS A 230 27.02 -17.63 1.28
N ARG A 231 26.65 -16.46 0.75
CA ARG A 231 27.41 -15.23 0.96
C ARG A 231 26.96 -14.56 2.25
N SER A 232 27.84 -14.55 3.25
CA SER A 232 27.65 -13.77 4.46
C SER A 232 27.79 -12.27 4.19
N GLY A 233 27.22 -11.46 5.07
CA GLY A 233 27.38 -10.02 5.07
C GLY A 233 26.62 -9.37 6.22
N ASP A 234 26.37 -8.07 6.13
CA ASP A 234 25.66 -7.32 7.15
C ASP A 234 24.29 -7.95 7.46
N ARG A 235 24.04 -8.23 8.75
CA ARG A 235 22.82 -8.90 9.24
C ARG A 235 22.53 -10.27 8.62
N PHE A 236 23.48 -10.86 7.90
CA PHE A 236 23.39 -12.17 7.28
C PHE A 236 24.64 -13.00 7.65
N PRO A 237 24.70 -13.56 8.87
CA PRO A 237 25.85 -14.34 9.31
C PRO A 237 26.02 -15.63 8.48
N PRO A 238 27.23 -16.24 8.46
CA PRO A 238 27.52 -17.41 7.62
C PRO A 238 26.60 -18.62 7.83
N ASP A 239 26.02 -18.77 9.02
CA ASP A 239 25.08 -19.83 9.41
C ASP A 239 23.63 -19.56 8.98
N SER A 240 23.38 -18.43 8.29
CA SER A 240 22.05 -18.10 7.75
C SER A 240 21.57 -19.11 6.71
N CYS A 241 22.48 -19.73 5.96
CA CYS A 241 22.15 -20.91 5.16
C CYS A 241 22.20 -22.14 6.06
N ASN A 242 21.01 -22.59 6.46
CA ASN A 242 20.81 -23.52 7.57
C ASN A 242 20.25 -24.88 7.11
N GLY A 243 20.21 -25.13 5.81
CA GLY A 243 19.57 -26.28 5.19
C GLY A 243 18.21 -25.92 4.60
N LYS A 244 17.39 -25.09 5.25
CA LYS A 244 16.17 -24.58 4.63
C LYS A 244 16.49 -23.53 3.57
N ILE A 245 17.36 -22.60 3.93
CA ILE A 245 18.08 -21.73 2.99
C ILE A 245 19.38 -22.45 2.64
N VAL A 246 19.56 -22.78 1.35
CA VAL A 246 20.72 -23.55 0.85
C VAL A 246 21.74 -22.69 0.11
N GLY A 247 21.32 -21.54 -0.40
CA GLY A 247 22.20 -20.57 -1.05
C GLY A 247 21.65 -19.16 -0.86
N ALA A 248 22.53 -18.17 -0.80
CA ALA A 248 22.13 -16.79 -0.62
C ALA A 248 23.21 -15.85 -1.17
N ARG A 249 22.82 -14.90 -2.02
CA ARG A 249 23.69 -13.88 -2.60
C ARG A 249 22.90 -12.62 -2.97
N TRP A 250 23.62 -11.57 -3.36
CA TRP A 250 23.03 -10.28 -3.71
C TRP A 250 23.75 -9.66 -4.92
N PHE A 251 23.02 -8.83 -5.65
CA PHE A 251 23.44 -8.13 -6.86
C PHE A 251 23.00 -6.67 -6.73
N ALA A 252 23.94 -5.73 -6.80
CA ALA A 252 23.63 -4.29 -6.80
C ALA A 252 24.66 -3.48 -7.60
N ARG A 253 25.38 -4.11 -8.54
CA ARG A 253 26.49 -3.43 -9.22
C ARG A 253 25.97 -2.26 -10.04
N ALA A 254 24.79 -2.38 -10.64
CA ALA A 254 24.18 -1.27 -11.36
C ALA A 254 23.73 -0.17 -10.38
N GLY A 255 23.07 -0.52 -9.28
CA GLY A 255 22.70 0.45 -8.24
C GLY A 255 23.91 1.17 -7.62
N GLN A 256 25.05 0.49 -7.50
CA GLN A 256 26.32 1.10 -7.05
C GLN A 256 26.88 2.08 -8.09
N ALA A 257 26.88 1.68 -9.36
CA ALA A 257 27.37 2.51 -10.45
C ALA A 257 26.54 3.78 -10.65
N THR A 258 25.23 3.72 -10.38
CA THR A 258 24.34 4.89 -10.46
C THR A 258 24.27 5.71 -9.17
N GLY A 259 24.93 5.27 -8.09
CA GLY A 259 24.95 5.97 -6.81
C GLY A 259 23.69 5.81 -5.97
N GLU A 260 22.73 5.00 -6.39
CA GLU A 260 21.49 4.72 -5.64
C GLU A 260 21.71 3.69 -4.52
N PHE A 261 22.71 2.84 -4.64
CA PHE A 261 23.01 1.84 -3.62
C PHE A 261 23.81 2.42 -2.45
N ASN A 262 23.17 2.49 -1.28
CA ASN A 262 23.82 2.79 -0.01
C ASN A 262 23.93 1.51 0.84
N ALA A 263 25.14 0.99 1.03
CA ALA A 263 25.38 -0.24 1.79
C ALA A 263 24.87 -0.19 3.25
N THR A 264 24.83 0.99 3.88
CA THR A 264 24.36 1.14 5.27
C THR A 264 22.85 0.97 5.40
N ILE A 265 22.09 1.33 4.37
CA ILE A 265 20.61 1.27 4.38
C ILE A 265 20.13 -0.01 3.67
N HIS A 266 20.79 -0.35 2.57
CA HIS A 266 20.39 -1.44 1.69
C HIS A 266 21.01 -2.78 2.06
N TYR A 267 22.05 -2.77 2.90
CA TYR A 267 22.83 -3.94 3.31
C TYR A 267 23.50 -4.64 2.13
N ALA A 268 24.83 -4.65 2.12
CA ALA A 268 25.65 -5.38 1.15
C ALA A 268 25.66 -6.89 1.45
N SER A 269 24.48 -7.47 1.56
CA SER A 269 24.23 -8.85 1.95
C SER A 269 22.88 -9.35 1.40
N PRO A 270 22.61 -10.67 1.47
CA PRO A 270 21.31 -11.22 1.10
C PRO A 270 20.16 -10.88 2.06
N TYR A 271 20.45 -10.17 3.16
CA TYR A 271 19.44 -9.78 4.15
C TYR A 271 18.35 -8.90 3.52
N ASP A 272 17.10 -9.13 3.92
CA ASP A 272 15.92 -8.39 3.45
C ASP A 272 15.50 -7.26 4.40
N PRO A 273 15.79 -6.00 4.07
CA PRO A 273 15.30 -4.86 4.84
C PRO A 273 13.87 -4.42 4.47
N ASP A 274 13.34 -4.89 3.33
CA ASP A 274 12.04 -4.48 2.79
C ASP A 274 10.92 -5.41 3.26
N GLY A 275 11.18 -6.71 3.18
CA GLY A 275 10.27 -7.77 3.57
C GLY A 275 9.48 -8.38 2.42
N HIS A 276 9.54 -7.84 1.20
CA HIS A 276 8.86 -8.43 0.03
C HIS A 276 9.42 -9.84 -0.25
N GLY A 277 10.75 -9.98 -0.37
CA GLY A 277 11.41 -11.26 -0.62
C GLY A 277 11.15 -12.31 0.46
N SER A 278 11.19 -11.92 1.73
CA SER A 278 10.85 -12.84 2.84
C SER A 278 9.39 -13.29 2.78
N HIS A 279 8.49 -12.47 2.26
CA HIS A 279 7.09 -12.83 2.12
C HIS A 279 6.82 -13.74 0.94
N THR A 280 7.41 -13.45 -0.21
CA THR A 280 7.28 -14.30 -1.40
C THR A 280 7.93 -15.66 -1.14
N ALA A 281 9.10 -15.69 -0.50
CA ALA A 281 9.79 -16.92 -0.12
C ALA A 281 9.00 -17.77 0.89
N SER A 282 8.41 -17.14 1.92
CA SER A 282 7.56 -17.89 2.87
C SER A 282 6.25 -18.37 2.26
N THR A 283 5.74 -17.70 1.23
CA THR A 283 4.57 -18.16 0.46
C THR A 283 4.91 -19.38 -0.40
N ALA A 284 6.07 -19.38 -1.06
CA ALA A 284 6.50 -20.49 -1.90
C ALA A 284 6.84 -21.73 -1.05
N ALA A 285 7.74 -21.57 -0.09
CA ALA A 285 8.30 -22.68 0.67
C ALA A 285 8.52 -22.36 2.16
N GLY A 286 7.68 -21.54 2.79
CA GLY A 286 7.70 -21.41 4.25
C GLY A 286 7.43 -22.75 4.93
N ASN A 287 8.10 -23.00 6.05
CA ASN A 287 7.90 -24.20 6.86
C ASN A 287 6.43 -24.41 7.22
N PHE A 288 6.03 -25.69 7.23
CA PHE A 288 4.68 -26.06 7.61
C PHE A 288 4.42 -25.69 9.07
N HIS A 289 3.17 -25.32 9.36
CA HIS A 289 2.71 -25.03 10.72
C HIS A 289 3.51 -23.91 11.44
N THR A 290 3.95 -22.89 10.70
CA THR A 290 4.69 -21.77 11.28
C THR A 290 3.73 -20.77 11.93
N PRO A 291 3.88 -20.40 13.23
CA PRO A 291 3.01 -19.40 13.85
C PRO A 291 3.04 -18.04 13.14
N ALA A 292 1.90 -17.57 12.66
CA ALA A 292 1.77 -16.28 12.02
C ALA A 292 1.45 -15.20 13.06
N ILE A 293 2.48 -14.67 13.70
CA ILE A 293 2.35 -13.67 14.75
C ILE A 293 2.68 -12.29 14.19
N SER A 294 1.74 -11.34 14.30
CA SER A 294 1.96 -9.95 13.92
C SER A 294 1.49 -9.00 15.02
N ARG A 295 2.39 -8.13 15.48
CA ARG A 295 2.14 -7.12 16.53
C ARG A 295 1.51 -7.71 17.81
N GLY A 296 1.93 -8.92 18.18
CA GLY A 296 1.45 -9.66 19.36
C GLY A 296 0.18 -10.49 19.13
N TYR A 297 -0.41 -10.48 17.93
CA TYR A 297 -1.60 -11.24 17.59
C TYR A 297 -1.24 -12.47 16.77
N ASN A 298 -1.80 -13.61 17.16
CA ASN A 298 -1.69 -14.86 16.42
C ASN A 298 -2.80 -14.95 15.37
N PHE A 299 -2.43 -15.04 14.10
CA PHE A 299 -3.33 -15.19 12.94
C PHE A 299 -3.47 -16.64 12.47
N GLY A 300 -3.10 -17.59 13.34
CA GLY A 300 -3.06 -19.02 13.07
C GLY A 300 -1.69 -19.46 12.58
N TYR A 301 -1.68 -20.57 11.86
CA TYR A 301 -0.46 -21.18 11.34
C TYR A 301 -0.36 -20.95 9.83
N ALA A 302 0.82 -20.49 9.40
CA ALA A 302 1.20 -20.32 8.02
C ALA A 302 1.93 -21.57 7.50
N SER A 303 1.90 -21.72 6.18
CA SER A 303 2.67 -22.72 5.46
C SER A 303 2.94 -22.20 4.05
N GLY A 304 4.10 -22.54 3.51
CA GLY A 304 4.34 -22.44 2.08
C GLY A 304 3.49 -23.45 1.31
N MET A 305 3.48 -23.30 -0.01
CA MET A 305 2.86 -24.28 -0.92
C MET A 305 3.65 -25.58 -0.98
N ALA A 306 4.99 -25.49 -0.93
CA ALA A 306 5.91 -26.62 -0.88
C ALA A 306 6.84 -26.49 0.35
N PRO A 307 6.36 -26.85 1.56
CA PRO A 307 7.14 -26.66 2.79
C PRO A 307 8.45 -27.44 2.86
N GLY A 308 8.59 -28.54 2.10
CA GLY A 308 9.83 -29.33 2.03
C GLY A 308 10.88 -28.77 1.08
N ALA A 309 10.49 -27.89 0.16
CA ALA A 309 11.41 -27.29 -0.81
C ALA A 309 12.47 -26.40 -0.15
N ARG A 310 13.65 -26.34 -0.75
CA ARG A 310 14.77 -25.51 -0.29
C ARG A 310 14.77 -24.17 -1.00
N LEU A 311 15.33 -23.15 -0.36
CA LEU A 311 15.37 -21.79 -0.89
C LEU A 311 16.80 -21.39 -1.27
N ALA A 312 16.99 -20.88 -2.47
CA ALA A 312 18.18 -20.18 -2.91
C ALA A 312 17.84 -18.71 -3.15
N VAL A 313 18.49 -17.78 -2.45
CA VAL A 313 18.10 -16.37 -2.43
C VAL A 313 19.04 -15.52 -3.25
N TYR A 314 18.49 -14.75 -4.19
CA TYR A 314 19.21 -13.87 -5.09
C TYR A 314 18.62 -12.47 -4.97
N LYS A 315 19.18 -11.66 -4.06
CA LYS A 315 18.72 -10.30 -3.84
C LYS A 315 19.13 -9.40 -5.02
N ALA A 316 18.17 -8.95 -5.81
CA ALA A 316 18.40 -8.08 -6.98
C ALA A 316 17.52 -6.81 -6.96
N ALA A 317 16.72 -6.64 -5.90
CA ALA A 317 15.94 -5.44 -5.64
C ALA A 317 16.22 -4.85 -4.26
N TYR A 318 15.94 -3.56 -4.17
CA TYR A 318 16.15 -2.69 -3.03
C TYR A 318 14.98 -1.71 -2.93
N PRO A 319 14.90 -0.86 -1.89
CA PRO A 319 13.83 0.14 -1.76
C PRO A 319 13.70 1.10 -2.95
N PHE A 320 14.78 1.33 -3.72
CA PHE A 320 14.75 2.12 -4.95
C PHE A 320 14.26 1.34 -6.18
N GLY A 321 13.98 0.04 -6.03
CA GLY A 321 13.66 -0.89 -7.11
C GLY A 321 14.82 -1.82 -7.44
N GLY A 322 14.80 -2.38 -8.65
CA GLY A 322 15.83 -3.27 -9.16
C GLY A 322 16.25 -2.86 -10.56
N TYR A 323 17.55 -2.99 -10.85
CA TYR A 323 18.08 -2.78 -12.19
C TYR A 323 17.96 -4.07 -12.99
N MET A 324 17.52 -3.97 -14.26
CA MET A 324 17.37 -5.13 -15.13
C MET A 324 18.69 -5.93 -15.26
N SER A 325 19.84 -5.26 -15.28
CA SER A 325 21.16 -5.90 -15.32
C SER A 325 21.48 -6.71 -14.05
N ASP A 326 21.12 -6.21 -12.87
CA ASP A 326 21.30 -6.94 -11.60
C ASP A 326 20.33 -8.14 -11.53
N VAL A 327 19.10 -7.99 -12.02
CA VAL A 327 18.12 -9.10 -12.12
C VAL A 327 18.59 -10.16 -13.12
N ILE A 328 19.12 -9.76 -14.27
CA ILE A 328 19.68 -10.68 -15.28
C ILE A 328 20.87 -11.45 -14.70
N ALA A 329 21.76 -10.77 -13.98
CA ALA A 329 22.87 -11.45 -13.30
C ALA A 329 22.37 -12.44 -12.23
N ALA A 330 21.29 -12.12 -11.54
CA ALA A 330 20.65 -13.03 -10.58
C ALA A 330 20.04 -14.26 -11.25
N VAL A 331 19.34 -14.10 -12.37
CA VAL A 331 18.80 -15.22 -13.17
C VAL A 331 19.91 -16.12 -13.66
N ASP A 332 20.97 -15.54 -14.25
CA ASP A 332 22.11 -16.28 -14.78
C ASP A 332 22.71 -17.20 -13.72
N GLN A 333 22.99 -16.59 -12.57
CA GLN A 333 23.60 -17.26 -11.45
C GLN A 333 22.68 -18.31 -10.83
N ALA A 334 21.37 -18.10 -10.82
CA ALA A 334 20.42 -19.07 -10.30
C ALA A 334 20.41 -20.35 -11.15
N VAL A 335 20.45 -20.20 -12.48
CA VAL A 335 20.55 -21.35 -13.39
C VAL A 335 21.89 -22.05 -13.23
N GLU A 336 23.00 -21.31 -13.12
CA GLU A 336 24.34 -21.89 -12.88
C GLU A 336 24.41 -22.67 -11.56
N ASP A 337 23.80 -22.15 -10.51
CA ASP A 337 23.73 -22.79 -9.19
C ASP A 337 22.87 -24.06 -9.19
N GLY A 338 22.07 -24.30 -10.24
CA GLY A 338 21.24 -25.49 -10.40
C GLY A 338 19.91 -25.43 -9.64
N VAL A 339 19.23 -24.28 -9.65
CA VAL A 339 17.85 -24.20 -9.14
C VAL A 339 16.87 -24.91 -10.07
N ASP A 340 15.80 -25.50 -9.53
CA ASP A 340 14.77 -26.18 -10.32
C ASP A 340 13.66 -25.22 -10.76
N VAL A 341 13.40 -24.20 -9.94
CA VAL A 341 12.34 -23.19 -10.17
C VAL A 341 12.90 -21.80 -9.90
N ILE A 342 12.60 -20.83 -10.76
CA ILE A 342 12.81 -19.40 -10.51
C ILE A 342 11.46 -18.76 -10.23
N SER A 343 11.36 -18.11 -9.07
CA SER A 343 10.23 -17.28 -8.67
C SER A 343 10.62 -15.81 -8.74
N LEU A 344 10.04 -15.07 -9.68
CA LEU A 344 10.30 -13.66 -9.93
C LEU A 344 9.03 -12.85 -9.68
N SER A 345 8.90 -12.29 -8.48
CA SER A 345 7.78 -11.39 -8.14
C SER A 345 8.10 -9.93 -8.47
N MET A 346 8.75 -9.75 -9.62
CA MET A 346 9.19 -8.47 -10.15
C MET A 346 9.06 -8.48 -11.67
N ALA A 347 8.83 -7.31 -12.24
CA ALA A 347 8.83 -7.12 -13.68
C ALA A 347 9.27 -5.69 -14.00
N PRO A 348 9.71 -5.42 -15.24
CA PRO A 348 9.91 -4.07 -15.71
C PRO A 348 8.66 -3.21 -15.48
N SER A 349 8.86 -1.94 -15.11
CA SER A 349 7.76 -0.99 -14.87
C SER A 349 6.96 -0.64 -16.13
N SER A 350 7.49 -0.98 -17.31
CA SER A 350 6.83 -0.82 -18.59
C SER A 350 7.39 -1.79 -19.62
N VAL A 351 6.58 -2.13 -20.62
CA VAL A 351 7.01 -2.92 -21.77
C VAL A 351 7.76 -2.02 -22.75
N SER A 352 8.93 -2.46 -23.22
CA SER A 352 9.65 -1.71 -24.27
C SER A 352 8.80 -1.60 -25.54
N PRO A 353 8.62 -0.39 -26.12
CA PRO A 353 7.78 -0.21 -27.29
C PRO A 353 8.39 -0.88 -28.53
N GLY A 354 7.54 -1.52 -29.33
CA GLY A 354 7.90 -2.11 -30.63
C GLY A 354 7.55 -3.59 -30.76
N PRO A 355 7.64 -4.16 -31.98
CA PRO A 355 7.29 -5.56 -32.26
C PRO A 355 8.25 -6.58 -31.60
N ALA A 356 9.33 -6.12 -30.97
CA ALA A 356 10.39 -6.90 -30.35
C ALA A 356 10.38 -6.81 -28.81
N ALA A 357 9.24 -6.47 -28.19
CA ALA A 357 9.14 -6.36 -26.73
C ALA A 357 9.57 -7.63 -25.97
N PHE A 358 9.37 -8.81 -26.59
CA PHE A 358 9.81 -10.14 -26.10
C PHE A 358 11.30 -10.45 -26.39
N LEU A 359 12.02 -9.58 -27.10
CA LEU A 359 13.46 -9.70 -27.36
C LEU A 359 14.29 -8.84 -26.40
N ASN A 360 13.69 -8.30 -25.34
CA ASN A 360 14.50 -7.69 -24.30
C ASN A 360 15.38 -8.76 -23.62
N LEU A 361 16.49 -8.33 -23.03
CA LEU A 361 17.53 -9.25 -22.56
C LEU A 361 17.04 -10.14 -21.40
N LEU A 362 16.12 -9.63 -20.57
CA LEU A 362 15.50 -10.40 -19.50
C LEU A 362 14.65 -11.55 -20.09
N GLU A 363 13.76 -11.24 -21.03
CA GLU A 363 12.89 -12.24 -21.66
C GLU A 363 13.68 -13.35 -22.38
N THR A 364 14.73 -12.95 -23.08
CA THR A 364 15.65 -13.89 -23.75
C THR A 364 16.34 -14.80 -22.73
N GLN A 365 16.77 -14.25 -21.61
CA GLN A 365 17.42 -15.04 -20.57
C GLN A 365 16.45 -15.98 -19.86
N LEU A 366 15.22 -15.56 -19.61
CA LEU A 366 14.18 -16.42 -19.04
C LEU A 366 13.81 -17.56 -19.99
N LEU A 367 13.80 -17.34 -21.32
CA LEU A 367 13.69 -18.41 -22.31
C LEU A 367 14.83 -19.43 -22.19
N LEU A 368 16.07 -18.94 -22.06
CA LEU A 368 17.24 -19.81 -21.92
C LEU A 368 17.25 -20.57 -20.60
N ALA A 369 16.77 -19.97 -19.51
CA ALA A 369 16.55 -20.65 -18.23
C ALA A 369 15.54 -21.80 -18.38
N THR A 370 14.39 -21.55 -19.04
CA THR A 370 13.40 -22.58 -19.35
C THR A 370 14.00 -23.69 -20.22
N LYS A 371 14.81 -23.33 -21.23
CA LYS A 371 15.51 -24.32 -22.08
C LYS A 371 16.54 -25.14 -21.31
N ALA A 372 17.13 -24.58 -20.25
CA ALA A 372 18.03 -25.30 -19.34
C ALA A 372 17.29 -26.22 -18.36
N GLY A 373 15.95 -26.29 -18.43
CA GLY A 373 15.13 -27.17 -17.60
C GLY A 373 14.60 -26.51 -16.33
N VAL A 374 14.80 -25.20 -16.14
CA VAL A 374 14.33 -24.45 -14.97
C VAL A 374 12.93 -23.92 -15.20
N SER A 375 11.98 -24.23 -14.32
CA SER A 375 10.63 -23.64 -14.42
C SER A 375 10.63 -22.19 -13.97
N VAL A 376 10.16 -21.27 -14.82
CA VAL A 376 10.10 -19.83 -14.50
C VAL A 376 8.66 -19.40 -14.21
N VAL A 377 8.47 -18.74 -13.08
CA VAL A 377 7.19 -18.15 -12.65
C VAL A 377 7.39 -16.66 -12.42
N GLN A 378 6.54 -15.83 -13.05
CA GLN A 378 6.63 -14.38 -12.94
C GLN A 378 5.26 -13.73 -12.74
N ALA A 379 5.20 -12.67 -11.93
CA ALA A 379 3.99 -11.88 -11.75
C ALA A 379 3.67 -11.03 -12.99
N VAL A 380 2.40 -10.96 -13.38
CA VAL A 380 1.94 -10.16 -14.56
C VAL A 380 2.00 -8.65 -14.38
N GLY A 381 2.25 -8.18 -13.16
CA GLY A 381 2.26 -6.77 -12.79
C GLY A 381 0.92 -6.26 -12.25
N ASN A 382 0.98 -5.11 -11.59
CA ASN A 382 -0.16 -4.51 -10.87
C ASN A 382 -0.72 -3.26 -11.58
N GLY A 383 -0.41 -3.07 -12.87
CA GLY A 383 -0.81 -1.90 -13.65
C GLY A 383 -2.24 -1.93 -14.19
N GLY A 384 -3.04 -2.92 -13.83
CA GLY A 384 -4.44 -3.04 -14.25
C GLY A 384 -5.36 -1.93 -13.68
N PRO A 385 -6.65 -1.94 -14.05
CA PRO A 385 -7.39 -3.00 -14.75
C PRO A 385 -7.45 -2.83 -16.28
N ASP A 386 -6.83 -1.79 -16.83
CA ASP A 386 -6.92 -1.48 -18.26
C ASP A 386 -6.33 -2.59 -19.14
N ALA A 387 -6.87 -2.74 -20.35
CA ALA A 387 -6.33 -3.66 -21.34
C ALA A 387 -4.88 -3.33 -21.68
N SER A 388 -4.07 -4.36 -21.97
CA SER A 388 -2.64 -4.23 -22.29
C SER A 388 -1.75 -3.68 -21.14
N SER A 389 -2.16 -3.90 -19.89
CA SER A 389 -1.39 -3.53 -18.68
C SER A 389 -0.44 -4.62 -18.15
N VAL A 390 -0.47 -5.81 -18.75
CA VAL A 390 0.37 -6.95 -18.37
C VAL A 390 1.81 -6.74 -18.84
N VAL A 391 2.77 -6.99 -17.96
CA VAL A 391 4.21 -6.84 -18.22
C VAL A 391 4.98 -8.17 -18.29
N SER A 392 4.34 -9.29 -17.95
CA SER A 392 4.87 -10.65 -18.16
C SER A 392 3.93 -11.42 -19.09
N PHE A 393 4.34 -11.61 -20.34
CA PHE A 393 3.49 -12.17 -21.40
C PHE A 393 4.19 -13.24 -22.25
N SER A 394 5.44 -13.59 -21.93
CA SER A 394 6.22 -14.51 -22.75
C SER A 394 5.75 -15.98 -22.63
N PRO A 395 5.69 -16.73 -23.74
CA PRO A 395 5.13 -18.10 -23.74
C PRO A 395 5.90 -19.12 -22.90
N TRP A 396 7.18 -18.87 -22.60
CA TRP A 396 8.06 -19.75 -21.83
C TRP A 396 8.03 -19.48 -20.32
N ILE A 397 7.21 -18.50 -19.88
CA ILE A 397 7.07 -18.10 -18.49
C ILE A 397 5.67 -18.46 -18.01
N THR A 398 5.57 -19.03 -16.81
CA THR A 398 4.28 -19.13 -16.13
C THR A 398 3.91 -17.76 -15.56
N SER A 399 3.16 -16.99 -16.34
CA SER A 399 2.65 -15.67 -15.95
C SER A 399 1.46 -15.79 -14.97
N VAL A 400 1.61 -15.22 -13.77
CA VAL A 400 0.62 -15.34 -12.69
C VAL A 400 -0.08 -14.01 -12.41
N ALA A 401 -1.42 -14.02 -12.53
CA ALA A 401 -2.31 -12.92 -12.11
C ALA A 401 -2.74 -13.06 -10.65
N ALA A 402 -3.23 -11.96 -10.07
CA ALA A 402 -3.77 -11.95 -8.71
C ALA A 402 -5.31 -12.07 -8.71
N SER A 403 -5.83 -12.88 -7.80
CA SER A 403 -7.27 -13.01 -7.54
C SER A 403 -7.55 -12.88 -6.04
N THR A 404 -8.82 -12.67 -5.69
CA THR A 404 -9.27 -12.71 -4.29
C THR A 404 -9.46 -14.15 -3.83
N THR A 405 -9.45 -14.35 -2.50
CA THR A 405 -9.82 -15.64 -1.88
C THR A 405 -11.23 -15.53 -1.29
N ASP A 406 -11.78 -16.65 -0.81
CA ASP A 406 -13.05 -16.64 -0.07
C ASP A 406 -12.92 -16.05 1.36
N ARG A 407 -11.69 -15.82 1.85
CA ARG A 407 -11.45 -15.31 3.20
C ARG A 407 -11.73 -13.81 3.25
N LYS A 408 -12.69 -13.44 4.10
CA LYS A 408 -13.02 -12.04 4.41
C LYS A 408 -12.66 -11.72 5.85
N TYR A 409 -11.97 -10.60 6.05
CA TYR A 409 -11.72 -10.05 7.39
C TYR A 409 -12.78 -9.00 7.67
N ASN A 410 -13.93 -9.46 8.15
CA ASN A 410 -15.01 -8.55 8.52
C ASN A 410 -14.68 -7.89 9.86
N LYS A 411 -14.80 -6.57 9.88
CA LYS A 411 -14.72 -5.73 11.06
C LYS A 411 -16.01 -4.98 11.22
N THR A 412 -16.35 -4.78 12.48
CA THR A 412 -17.56 -4.07 12.84
C THR A 412 -17.18 -2.72 13.40
N ILE A 413 -17.70 -1.67 12.77
CA ILE A 413 -17.67 -0.31 13.31
C ILE A 413 -19.02 -0.10 13.98
N VAL A 414 -19.01 0.07 15.30
CA VAL A 414 -20.20 0.43 16.06
C VAL A 414 -20.19 1.94 16.22
N ALA A 415 -21.15 2.57 15.58
CA ALA A 415 -21.37 3.97 15.74
C ALA A 415 -21.97 4.30 17.11
N GLY A 416 -21.78 5.54 17.55
CA GLY A 416 -22.28 6.09 18.80
C GLY A 416 -23.79 6.32 18.82
N ASN A 417 -24.49 6.20 17.68
CA ASN A 417 -25.95 6.04 17.66
C ASN A 417 -26.39 4.56 17.73
N GLY A 418 -25.46 3.63 17.93
CA GLY A 418 -25.71 2.18 18.00
C GLY A 418 -25.77 1.47 16.65
N GLN A 419 -25.67 2.17 15.51
CA GLN A 419 -25.65 1.52 14.20
C GLN A 419 -24.34 0.76 13.97
N ILE A 420 -24.46 -0.36 13.29
CA ILE A 420 -23.39 -1.33 13.10
C ILE A 420 -23.05 -1.39 11.61
N PHE A 421 -21.82 -1.06 11.26
CA PHE A 421 -21.30 -1.12 9.90
C PHE A 421 -20.27 -2.24 9.79
N SER A 422 -20.50 -3.15 8.84
CA SER A 422 -19.52 -4.18 8.51
C SER A 422 -18.61 -3.65 7.42
N CYS A 423 -17.31 -3.63 7.69
CA CYS A 423 -16.28 -3.21 6.73
C CYS A 423 -15.21 -4.30 6.63
N GLY A 424 -14.58 -4.44 5.47
CA GLY A 424 -13.36 -5.24 5.35
C GLY A 424 -12.21 -4.50 6.05
N GLY A 425 -11.48 -5.16 6.95
CA GLY A 425 -10.35 -4.51 7.63
C GLY A 425 -9.46 -5.45 8.43
N LEU A 426 -8.18 -5.10 8.50
CA LEU A 426 -7.15 -5.79 9.29
C LEU A 426 -6.75 -4.99 10.55
N SER A 427 -7.70 -4.30 11.17
CA SER A 427 -7.48 -3.56 12.42
C SER A 427 -7.49 -4.48 13.65
N ARG A 428 -6.86 -4.03 14.74
CA ARG A 428 -6.96 -4.72 16.04
C ARG A 428 -8.42 -4.71 16.51
N ASN A 429 -8.88 -5.78 17.16
CA ASN A 429 -10.10 -5.72 17.94
C ASN A 429 -9.82 -4.86 19.18
N SER A 430 -10.04 -3.55 19.08
CA SER A 430 -10.12 -2.69 20.24
C SER A 430 -11.55 -2.75 20.76
N PHE A 431 -11.84 -3.67 21.68
CA PHE A 431 -12.93 -3.44 22.63
C PHE A 431 -12.45 -2.34 23.57
N GLN A 432 -12.60 -1.07 23.16
CA GLN A 432 -12.61 0.04 24.10
C GLN A 432 -14.07 0.35 24.42
N PRO A 433 -14.53 0.21 25.68
CA PRO A 433 -15.94 0.39 26.06
C PRO A 433 -16.53 1.78 25.75
N ASN A 434 -15.72 2.75 25.33
CA ASN A 434 -16.11 4.16 25.21
C ASN A 434 -15.76 4.81 23.85
N LEU A 435 -15.60 4.03 22.77
CA LEU A 435 -15.56 4.64 21.44
C LEU A 435 -16.99 4.89 20.92
N LEU A 436 -17.68 5.84 21.54
CA LEU A 436 -18.95 6.40 21.05
C LEU A 436 -18.65 7.18 19.76
N LEU A 437 -18.77 6.51 18.61
CA LEU A 437 -18.71 7.13 17.28
C LEU A 437 -19.98 7.94 17.00
N LYS A 438 -20.25 9.02 17.74
CA LYS A 438 -21.46 9.85 17.52
C LYS A 438 -21.52 10.29 16.04
N PHE A 439 -22.55 9.85 15.33
CA PHE A 439 -22.90 10.35 14.00
C PHE A 439 -23.41 11.78 14.06
#